data_AF-A0AAP5YCQ9-F1
#
_entry.id   AF-A0AAP5YCQ9-F1
#
_cell.length_a   1.000
_cell.length_b   1.000
_cell.length_c   1.000
_cell.angle_alpha   90.00
_cell.angle_beta   90.00
_cell.angle_gamma   90.00
#
_symmetry.space_group_name_H-M   'P 1'
#
loop_
_entity.id
_entity.type
_entity.pdbx_description
1 polymer ?
#
loop_
_entity_poly.entity_id
_entity_poly.type
_entity_poly.pdbx_seq_one_letter_code
_entity_poly.pdbx_strand_id
1 'polypeptide(L)'
;MSKARQPFTIDCKDKDLQVFELNIVEHHPELKQLKIGGKLSYEHPQFHELSIKVNDMPGNSKPYCIFAMNLFGLDDIEEYYWECQTLLERPISQLVKNDSLELSVRAEMHRIMHTIEFRHPYNNEVTLMARELVELVEHCCYAWDNWLCTVLKAQIGNEEAMFTPELLTEILDKCSYVADQLVLLSKLPVMNTGAFEEFRPNQKYALLAKSLLQLYQDTIVSHVQCLVDDLQSELLTTMGYEKLLRIDTKRYVDMVLYYELSKRAAELEMEHTGIKYEREVELKSPNAFIYTRLHGGYKASDIRATYRWLFIKAWLYSWLKVNAVSANKAAEEMAKNDRFFYLDKVSRKVGKDGVVESDDECYARRQKQLNSEFSKWKKYDGPFAYISDSLFSKIRNAYEKSQQSK
;
A
#
# COMPACT_ATOMS: atom_id res chain seq x y z
N MET A 1 -4.52 43.08 -36.11
CA MET A 1 -4.71 43.03 -34.64
C MET A 1 -4.55 41.59 -34.19
N SER A 2 -3.44 41.24 -33.53
CA SER A 2 -3.30 39.87 -33.00
C SER A 2 -4.28 39.72 -31.83
N LYS A 3 -5.12 38.68 -31.87
CA LYS A 3 -5.94 38.31 -30.70
C LYS A 3 -4.96 38.10 -29.55
N ALA A 4 -5.09 38.90 -28.48
CA ALA A 4 -4.39 38.64 -27.23
C ALA A 4 -4.60 37.15 -26.89
N ARG A 5 -3.51 36.40 -26.68
CA ARG A 5 -3.61 34.97 -26.41
C ARG A 5 -4.46 34.81 -25.15
N GLN A 6 -5.65 34.23 -25.31
CA GLN A 6 -6.53 33.96 -24.18
C GLN A 6 -5.79 33.07 -23.16
N PRO A 7 -5.97 33.33 -21.85
CA PRO A 7 -5.45 32.47 -20.80
C PRO A 7 -5.84 31.01 -21.04
N PHE A 8 -4.98 30.10 -20.61
CA PHE A 8 -5.34 28.70 -20.57
C PHE A 8 -6.30 28.46 -19.40
N THR A 9 -7.39 27.74 -19.66
CA THR A 9 -8.43 27.45 -18.68
C THR A 9 -8.88 26.00 -18.82
N ILE A 10 -9.35 25.43 -17.73
CA ILE A 10 -9.98 24.11 -17.65
C ILE A 10 -11.41 24.36 -17.17
N ASP A 11 -12.40 23.73 -17.82
CA ASP A 11 -13.81 23.88 -17.45
C ASP A 11 -14.06 23.27 -16.06
N CYS A 12 -14.86 23.92 -15.21
CA CYS A 12 -15.20 23.38 -13.88
C CYS A 12 -16.04 22.11 -13.95
N LYS A 13 -16.68 21.84 -15.09
CA LYS A 13 -17.44 20.62 -15.40
C LYS A 13 -16.63 19.59 -16.19
N ASP A 14 -15.32 19.79 -16.33
CA ASP A 14 -14.44 18.81 -16.98
C ASP A 14 -14.57 17.45 -16.30
N LYS A 15 -14.82 16.41 -17.10
CA LYS A 15 -15.13 15.06 -16.59
C LYS A 15 -13.94 14.43 -15.88
N ASP A 16 -12.71 14.76 -16.24
CA ASP A 16 -11.53 14.26 -15.53
C ASP A 16 -11.47 14.82 -14.10
N LEU A 17 -11.99 16.04 -13.85
CA LEU A 17 -12.07 16.59 -12.50
C LEU A 17 -13.08 15.81 -11.63
N GLN A 18 -14.20 15.37 -12.21
CA GLN A 18 -15.16 14.52 -11.52
C GLN A 18 -14.57 13.13 -11.21
N VAL A 19 -13.81 12.56 -12.16
CA VAL A 19 -13.11 11.29 -11.96
C VAL A 19 -12.04 11.41 -10.88
N PHE A 20 -11.30 12.52 -10.85
CA PHE A 20 -10.34 12.82 -9.77
C PHE A 20 -11.03 12.80 -8.39
N GLU A 21 -12.17 13.46 -8.24
CA GLU A 21 -12.91 13.47 -6.98
C GLU A 21 -13.35 12.07 -6.58
N LEU A 22 -14.03 11.34 -7.47
CA LEU A 22 -14.55 10.01 -7.17
C LEU A 22 -13.45 8.98 -6.86
N ASN A 23 -12.34 8.99 -7.61
CA ASN A 23 -11.38 7.88 -7.59
C ASN A 23 -10.08 8.21 -6.85
N ILE A 24 -9.83 9.48 -6.51
CA ILE A 24 -8.64 9.88 -5.76
C ILE A 24 -9.03 10.49 -4.42
N VAL A 25 -9.86 11.54 -4.43
CA VAL A 25 -10.14 12.32 -3.22
C VAL A 25 -10.89 11.49 -2.18
N GLU A 26 -11.89 10.71 -2.58
CA GLU A 26 -12.65 9.87 -1.64
C GLU A 26 -11.80 8.84 -0.89
N HIS A 27 -10.64 8.46 -1.45
CA HIS A 27 -9.73 7.45 -0.92
C HIS A 27 -8.40 8.02 -0.41
N HIS A 28 -8.19 9.34 -0.48
CA HIS A 28 -6.95 9.96 -0.03
C HIS A 28 -7.24 10.87 1.17
N PRO A 29 -6.82 10.49 2.39
CA PRO A 29 -7.26 11.17 3.63
C PRO A 29 -6.94 12.67 3.63
N GLU A 30 -5.72 13.06 3.28
CA GLU A 30 -5.30 14.48 3.26
C GLU A 30 -6.02 15.30 2.18
N LEU A 31 -6.40 14.71 1.04
CA LEU A 31 -7.14 15.40 -0.02
C LEU A 31 -8.63 15.48 0.31
N LYS A 32 -9.21 14.43 0.93
CA LYS A 32 -10.62 14.41 1.37
C LYS A 32 -10.92 15.53 2.35
N GLN A 33 -9.95 15.86 3.23
CA GLN A 33 -10.05 16.98 4.18
C GLN A 33 -10.18 18.36 3.49
N LEU A 34 -9.81 18.48 2.21
CA LEU A 34 -9.95 19.73 1.46
C LEU A 34 -11.38 19.95 0.94
N LYS A 35 -12.30 18.99 1.13
CA LYS A 35 -13.72 19.18 0.82
C LYS A 35 -14.36 20.08 1.88
N ILE A 36 -14.96 21.20 1.46
CA ILE A 36 -15.69 22.11 2.35
C ILE A 36 -17.18 22.02 2.05
N GLY A 37 -17.95 21.47 2.99
CA GLY A 37 -19.38 21.22 2.81
C GLY A 37 -19.63 20.27 1.62
N GLY A 38 -20.60 20.60 0.77
CA GLY A 38 -20.89 19.83 -0.45
C GLY A 38 -20.01 20.14 -1.66
N LYS A 39 -18.94 20.94 -1.51
CA LYS A 39 -18.07 21.32 -2.64
C LYS A 39 -16.97 20.27 -2.87
N LEU A 40 -16.60 20.13 -4.14
CA LEU A 40 -15.50 19.28 -4.60
C LEU A 40 -14.16 19.83 -4.09
N SER A 41 -13.20 18.96 -3.79
CA SER A 41 -11.94 19.35 -3.17
C SER A 41 -11.13 20.33 -4.02
N TYR A 42 -11.13 20.17 -5.35
CA TYR A 42 -10.41 21.07 -6.25
C TYR A 42 -10.95 22.51 -6.28
N GLU A 43 -12.16 22.73 -5.74
CA GLU A 43 -12.75 24.06 -5.57
C GLU A 43 -12.30 24.77 -4.29
N HIS A 44 -11.56 24.08 -3.41
CA HIS A 44 -10.98 24.70 -2.22
C HIS A 44 -10.05 25.86 -2.62
N PRO A 45 -10.17 27.06 -2.01
CA PRO A 45 -9.40 28.24 -2.42
C PRO A 45 -7.89 28.01 -2.44
N GLN A 46 -7.40 27.22 -1.49
CA GLN A 46 -5.98 26.86 -1.34
C GLN A 46 -5.66 25.45 -1.83
N PHE A 47 -6.52 24.82 -2.66
CA PHE A 47 -6.28 23.45 -3.12
C PHE A 47 -4.90 23.30 -3.77
N HIS A 48 -4.51 24.20 -4.68
CA HIS A 48 -3.21 24.13 -5.34
C HIS A 48 -2.02 24.28 -4.36
N GLU A 49 -2.18 24.99 -3.25
CA GLU A 49 -1.12 25.16 -2.25
C GLU A 49 -1.02 23.97 -1.29
N LEU A 50 -2.17 23.42 -0.87
CA LEU A 50 -2.26 22.36 0.13
C LEU A 50 -2.08 20.97 -0.50
N SER A 51 -2.70 20.72 -1.65
CA SER A 51 -2.73 19.40 -2.28
C SER A 51 -1.35 18.92 -2.78
N ILE A 52 -0.40 19.83 -3.02
CA ILE A 52 0.97 19.48 -3.42
C ILE A 52 1.89 19.15 -2.22
N LYS A 53 1.44 19.50 -1.01
CA LYS A 53 2.17 19.28 0.25
C LYS A 53 1.82 17.96 0.92
N VAL A 54 0.80 17.25 0.43
CA VAL A 54 0.40 15.94 0.93
C VAL A 54 1.57 14.95 0.90
N ASN A 55 1.60 14.04 1.87
CA ASN A 55 2.74 13.16 2.08
C ASN A 55 2.81 12.03 1.04
N ASP A 56 1.65 11.60 0.55
CA ASP A 56 1.55 10.41 -0.29
C ASP A 56 0.78 10.65 -1.59
N MET A 57 1.47 11.22 -2.57
CA MET A 57 0.84 11.77 -3.76
C MET A 57 0.22 10.68 -4.65
N PRO A 58 -0.93 10.92 -5.30
CA PRO A 58 -1.63 9.90 -6.07
C PRO A 58 -0.77 9.28 -7.17
N GLY A 59 -0.86 7.96 -7.33
CA GLY A 59 -0.07 7.23 -8.32
C GLY A 59 1.43 7.15 -8.01
N ASN A 60 1.84 7.34 -6.75
CA ASN A 60 3.21 7.05 -6.36
C ASN A 60 3.47 5.51 -6.36
N SER A 61 4.73 5.08 -6.25
CA SER A 61 5.24 3.72 -6.34
C SER A 61 5.87 3.28 -5.04
N LYS A 62 5.67 4.02 -3.94
CA LYS A 62 6.00 3.50 -2.61
C LYS A 62 5.20 2.20 -2.43
N PRO A 63 5.79 1.14 -1.86
CA PRO A 63 5.08 -0.13 -1.64
C PRO A 63 3.77 0.04 -0.87
N TYR A 64 3.78 0.91 0.14
CA TYR A 64 2.66 1.25 1.01
C TYR A 64 2.14 2.66 0.73
N CYS A 65 1.72 2.91 -0.50
CA CYS A 65 1.02 4.15 -0.85
C CYS A 65 -0.32 4.19 -0.10
N ILE A 66 -0.52 5.13 0.83
CA ILE A 66 -1.75 5.33 1.61
C ILE A 66 -2.97 5.45 0.72
N PHE A 67 -2.86 6.20 -0.38
CA PHE A 67 -3.94 6.26 -1.37
C PHE A 67 -4.28 4.87 -1.91
N ALA A 68 -3.28 4.09 -2.34
CA ALA A 68 -3.48 2.74 -2.87
C ALA A 68 -4.01 1.76 -1.82
N MET A 69 -3.54 1.86 -0.57
CA MET A 69 -4.02 1.05 0.56
C MET A 69 -5.53 1.23 0.74
N ASN A 70 -6.02 2.47 0.68
CA ASN A 70 -7.45 2.76 0.82
C ASN A 70 -8.31 2.27 -0.37
N LEU A 71 -7.71 1.84 -1.49
CA LEU A 71 -8.43 1.26 -2.63
C LEU A 71 -8.75 -0.23 -2.46
N PHE A 72 -8.08 -0.95 -1.56
CA PHE A 72 -8.33 -2.38 -1.34
C PHE A 72 -9.76 -2.61 -0.81
N GLY A 73 -10.48 -3.55 -1.42
CA GLY A 73 -11.64 -4.21 -0.83
C GLY A 73 -11.24 -5.35 0.11
N LEU A 74 -12.23 -5.99 0.75
CA LEU A 74 -12.00 -7.15 1.62
C LEU A 74 -11.44 -8.34 0.82
N ASP A 75 -12.09 -8.69 -0.29
CA ASP A 75 -11.67 -9.78 -1.18
C ASP A 75 -10.25 -9.58 -1.72
N ASP A 76 -9.88 -8.34 -2.06
CA ASP A 76 -8.56 -8.01 -2.58
C ASP A 76 -7.44 -8.31 -1.57
N ILE A 77 -7.72 -8.15 -0.27
CA ILE A 77 -6.76 -8.45 0.80
C ILE A 77 -6.58 -9.95 0.93
N GLU A 78 -7.65 -10.74 0.82
CA GLU A 78 -7.56 -12.21 0.88
C GLU A 78 -6.74 -12.78 -0.28
N GLU A 79 -6.93 -12.32 -1.51
CA GLU A 79 -6.09 -12.80 -2.62
C GLU A 79 -4.64 -12.36 -2.50
N TYR A 80 -4.40 -11.14 -2.00
CA TYR A 80 -3.03 -10.70 -1.76
C TYR A 80 -2.34 -11.52 -0.67
N TYR A 81 -3.08 -11.92 0.36
CA TYR A 81 -2.66 -12.88 1.36
C TYR A 81 -2.21 -14.21 0.72
N TRP A 82 -2.99 -14.76 -0.22
CA TRP A 82 -2.63 -15.99 -0.93
C TRP A 82 -1.34 -15.85 -1.77
N GLU A 83 -1.14 -14.72 -2.46
CA GLU A 83 0.11 -14.46 -3.18
C GLU A 83 1.32 -14.43 -2.22
N CYS A 84 1.18 -13.76 -1.07
CA CYS A 84 2.22 -13.68 -0.06
C CYS A 84 2.54 -15.05 0.55
N GLN A 85 1.51 -15.81 0.95
CA GLN A 85 1.67 -17.13 1.55
C GLN A 85 2.37 -18.10 0.60
N THR A 86 1.98 -18.13 -0.67
CA THR A 86 2.61 -19.00 -1.68
C THR A 86 4.11 -18.78 -1.76
N LEU A 87 4.55 -17.52 -1.69
CA LEU A 87 5.97 -17.17 -1.72
C LEU A 87 6.68 -17.50 -0.41
N LEU A 88 6.02 -17.32 0.74
CA LEU A 88 6.56 -17.67 2.04
C LEU A 88 6.74 -19.19 2.21
N GLU A 89 5.84 -20.01 1.65
CA GLU A 89 5.87 -21.46 1.77
C GLU A 89 6.80 -22.14 0.74
N ARG A 90 7.28 -21.41 -0.26
CA ARG A 90 8.16 -21.96 -1.29
C ARG A 90 9.45 -22.60 -0.74
N PRO A 91 10.19 -22.00 0.22
CA PRO A 91 11.35 -22.66 0.83
C PRO A 91 10.99 -23.97 1.56
N ILE A 92 9.78 -24.05 2.14
CA ILE A 92 9.27 -25.26 2.80
C ILE A 92 8.95 -26.32 1.75
N SER A 93 8.33 -25.93 0.63
CA SER A 93 7.96 -26.82 -0.47
C SER A 93 9.20 -27.48 -1.14
N GLN A 94 10.36 -26.82 -1.07
CA GLN A 94 11.63 -27.42 -1.53
C GLN A 94 12.13 -28.54 -0.59
N LEU A 95 11.78 -28.47 0.70
CA LEU A 95 12.13 -29.45 1.71
C LEU A 95 11.17 -30.63 1.71
N VAL A 96 9.86 -30.34 1.73
CA VAL A 96 8.81 -31.32 1.97
C VAL A 96 8.31 -31.89 0.64
N LYS A 97 8.81 -33.08 0.30
CA LYS A 97 8.44 -33.79 -0.95
C LYS A 97 7.30 -34.79 -0.78
N ASN A 98 6.91 -35.11 0.46
CA ASN A 98 5.82 -36.00 0.82
C ASN A 98 5.34 -35.76 2.26
N ASP A 99 4.14 -36.26 2.58
CA ASP A 99 3.48 -36.08 3.88
C ASP A 99 4.27 -36.62 5.07
N SER A 100 5.01 -37.73 4.88
CA SER A 100 5.83 -38.31 5.95
C SER A 100 6.97 -37.38 6.35
N LEU A 101 7.60 -36.73 5.39
CA LEU A 101 8.67 -35.76 5.65
C LEU A 101 8.10 -34.49 6.27
N GLU A 102 6.91 -34.06 5.85
CA GLU A 102 6.21 -32.93 6.47
C GLU A 102 5.96 -33.17 7.96
N LEU A 103 5.41 -34.34 8.30
CA LEU A 103 5.15 -34.75 9.67
C LEU A 103 6.44 -34.77 10.50
N SER A 104 7.53 -35.30 9.93
CA SER A 104 8.83 -35.32 10.60
C SER A 104 9.36 -33.92 10.87
N VAL A 105 9.29 -33.00 9.90
CA VAL A 105 9.75 -31.61 10.05
C VAL A 105 8.91 -30.88 11.09
N ARG A 106 7.58 -31.06 11.08
CA ARG A 106 6.68 -30.47 12.07
C ARG A 106 6.95 -31.00 13.48
N ALA A 107 7.14 -32.31 13.63
CA ALA A 107 7.44 -32.93 14.91
C ALA A 107 8.77 -32.43 15.49
N GLU A 108 9.80 -32.32 14.65
CA GLU A 108 11.10 -31.81 15.08
C GLU A 108 11.06 -30.31 15.39
N MET A 109 10.33 -29.52 14.59
CA MET A 109 10.08 -28.11 14.89
C MET A 109 9.41 -27.95 16.27
N HIS A 110 8.37 -28.74 16.54
CA HIS A 110 7.68 -28.74 17.83
C HIS A 110 8.65 -29.13 18.97
N ARG A 111 9.50 -30.14 18.77
CA ARG A 111 10.52 -30.52 19.75
C ARG A 111 11.46 -29.35 20.05
N ILE A 112 12.04 -28.72 19.02
CA ILE A 112 12.93 -27.56 19.17
C ILE A 112 12.21 -26.44 19.91
N MET A 113 10.96 -26.15 19.53
CA MET A 113 10.20 -25.04 20.08
C MET A 113 9.90 -25.16 21.57
N HIS A 114 9.62 -26.36 22.04
CA HIS A 114 9.13 -26.60 23.40
C HIS A 114 10.15 -27.19 24.37
N THR A 115 11.30 -27.67 23.90
CA THR A 115 12.23 -28.43 24.76
C THR A 115 13.64 -27.87 24.84
N ILE A 116 14.08 -27.04 23.88
CA ILE A 116 15.46 -26.55 23.86
C ILE A 116 15.51 -25.08 24.31
N GLU A 117 16.06 -24.86 25.49
CA GLU A 117 16.32 -23.52 26.01
C GLU A 117 17.52 -22.87 25.30
N PHE A 118 17.44 -21.56 25.10
CA PHE A 118 18.55 -20.76 24.61
C PHE A 118 18.59 -19.41 25.32
N ARG A 119 19.72 -18.71 25.22
CA ARG A 119 19.87 -17.34 25.71
C ARG A 119 19.55 -16.36 24.60
N HIS A 120 18.57 -15.50 24.82
CA HIS A 120 18.14 -14.55 23.80
C HIS A 120 19.25 -13.52 23.49
N PRO A 121 19.52 -13.19 22.21
CA PRO A 121 20.73 -12.44 21.82
C PRO A 121 20.84 -11.02 22.38
N TYR A 122 19.73 -10.37 22.73
CA TYR A 122 19.74 -8.97 23.14
C TYR A 122 19.82 -8.76 24.67
N ASN A 123 19.12 -9.59 25.44
CA ASN A 123 18.99 -9.46 26.90
C ASN A 123 19.60 -10.65 27.67
N ASN A 124 20.06 -11.69 26.97
CA ASN A 124 20.72 -12.87 27.53
C ASN A 124 19.84 -13.70 28.49
N GLU A 125 18.53 -13.45 28.48
CA GLU A 125 17.54 -14.21 29.25
C GLU A 125 17.37 -15.61 28.68
N VAL A 126 17.14 -16.59 29.56
CA VAL A 126 16.88 -17.96 29.15
C VAL A 126 15.43 -18.08 28.74
N THR A 127 15.19 -18.54 27.52
CA THR A 127 13.87 -18.60 26.88
C THR A 127 13.73 -19.84 26.00
N LEU A 128 12.53 -20.05 25.47
CA LEU A 128 12.16 -21.11 24.52
C LEU A 128 11.65 -20.48 23.23
N MET A 129 11.85 -21.13 22.08
CA MET A 129 11.37 -20.59 20.80
C MET A 129 9.86 -20.43 20.80
N ALA A 130 9.11 -21.34 21.44
CA ALA A 130 7.67 -21.22 21.57
C ALA A 130 7.26 -19.94 22.31
N ARG A 131 7.99 -19.57 23.36
CA ARG A 131 7.71 -18.35 24.14
C ARG A 131 7.98 -17.10 23.31
N GLU A 132 9.11 -17.05 22.62
CA GLU A 132 9.42 -15.94 21.71
C GLU A 132 8.35 -15.78 20.62
N LEU A 133 7.90 -16.88 20.00
CA LEU A 133 6.85 -16.80 19.00
C LEU A 133 5.52 -16.29 19.55
N VAL A 134 5.13 -16.69 20.78
CA VAL A 134 3.92 -16.18 21.43
C VAL A 134 4.05 -14.67 21.69
N GLU A 135 5.19 -14.21 22.21
CA GLU A 135 5.44 -12.78 22.43
C GLU A 135 5.40 -11.99 21.10
N LEU A 136 5.91 -12.55 19.99
CA LEU A 136 5.81 -11.94 18.66
C LEU A 136 4.37 -11.94 18.10
N VAL A 137 3.56 -12.96 18.41
CA VAL A 137 2.13 -13.00 18.04
C VAL A 137 1.36 -11.92 18.76
N GLU A 138 1.63 -11.68 20.04
CA GLU A 138 1.05 -10.55 20.79
C GLU A 138 1.42 -9.22 20.14
N HIS A 139 2.67 -9.04 19.72
CA HIS A 139 3.10 -7.84 18.97
C HIS A 139 2.33 -7.65 17.66
N CYS A 140 2.03 -8.74 16.93
CA CYS A 140 1.18 -8.70 15.73
C CYS A 140 -0.25 -8.29 16.07
N CYS A 141 -0.82 -8.83 17.15
CA CYS A 141 -2.17 -8.49 17.60
C CYS A 141 -2.27 -7.00 17.98
N TYR A 142 -1.29 -6.47 18.73
CA TYR A 142 -1.23 -5.06 19.09
C TYR A 142 -1.06 -4.09 17.90
N ALA A 143 -0.75 -4.59 16.69
CA ALA A 143 -0.77 -3.76 15.50
C ALA A 143 -2.20 -3.40 15.05
N TRP A 144 -3.20 -4.13 15.53
CA TRP A 144 -4.61 -3.84 15.24
C TRP A 144 -5.20 -2.75 16.08
N ASP A 145 -4.72 -2.54 17.30
CA ASP A 145 -5.41 -1.74 18.32
C ASP A 145 -5.78 -0.35 17.81
N ASN A 146 -4.82 0.37 17.21
CA ASN A 146 -5.04 1.73 16.71
C ASN A 146 -5.95 1.75 15.48
N TRP A 147 -5.86 0.74 14.61
CA TRP A 147 -6.77 0.62 13.47
C TRP A 147 -8.20 0.33 13.93
N LEU A 148 -8.39 -0.64 14.83
CA LEU A 148 -9.68 -0.97 15.41
C LEU A 148 -10.27 0.23 16.14
N CYS A 149 -9.49 0.92 16.97
CA CYS A 149 -9.93 2.15 17.63
C CYS A 149 -10.37 3.22 16.62
N THR A 150 -9.65 3.37 15.50
CA THR A 150 -10.03 4.31 14.43
C THR A 150 -11.36 3.93 13.80
N VAL A 151 -11.56 2.65 13.48
CA VAL A 151 -12.80 2.11 12.92
C VAL A 151 -13.98 2.36 13.85
N LEU A 152 -13.82 2.02 15.14
CA LEU A 152 -14.88 2.11 16.13
C LEU A 152 -15.23 3.58 16.41
N LYS A 153 -14.23 4.48 16.49
CA LYS A 153 -14.46 5.94 16.60
C LYS A 153 -15.23 6.51 15.40
N ALA A 154 -14.88 6.10 14.18
CA ALA A 154 -15.60 6.52 12.98
C ALA A 154 -17.06 6.04 13.01
N GLN A 155 -17.32 4.80 13.42
CA GLN A 155 -18.69 4.28 13.59
C GLN A 155 -19.49 5.07 14.63
N ILE A 156 -18.85 5.51 15.72
CA ILE A 156 -19.52 6.35 16.73
C ILE A 156 -19.95 7.68 16.11
N GLY A 157 -19.08 8.31 15.32
CA GLY A 157 -19.33 9.57 14.60
C GLY A 157 -20.24 9.46 13.37
N ASN A 158 -20.65 8.24 12.96
CA ASN A 158 -21.31 7.97 11.68
C ASN A 158 -20.46 8.43 10.47
N GLU A 159 -19.15 8.23 10.57
CA GLU A 159 -18.16 8.54 9.55
C GLU A 159 -17.55 7.25 8.99
N GLU A 160 -16.89 7.36 7.83
CA GLU A 160 -16.10 6.28 7.25
C GLU A 160 -14.67 6.33 7.79
N ALA A 161 -14.18 5.21 8.31
CA ALA A 161 -12.80 5.10 8.76
C ALA A 161 -11.82 5.17 7.57
N MET A 162 -10.82 6.04 7.65
CA MET A 162 -9.77 6.14 6.64
C MET A 162 -8.43 5.70 7.21
N PHE A 163 -7.66 4.97 6.39
CA PHE A 163 -6.32 4.58 6.73
C PHE A 163 -5.35 5.75 6.49
N THR A 164 -4.54 6.08 7.49
CA THR A 164 -3.68 7.28 7.50
C THR A 164 -2.18 6.90 7.52
N PRO A 165 -1.27 7.86 7.21
CA PRO A 165 0.17 7.63 7.33
C PRO A 165 0.61 7.17 8.71
N GLU A 166 0.01 7.71 9.78
CA GLU A 166 0.37 7.40 11.17
C GLU A 166 0.05 5.94 11.50
N LEU A 167 -1.15 5.47 11.12
CA LEU A 167 -1.55 4.08 11.27
C LEU A 167 -0.62 3.14 10.51
N LEU A 168 -0.23 3.51 9.28
CA LEU A 168 0.73 2.72 8.51
C LEU A 168 2.07 2.61 9.22
N THR A 169 2.62 3.71 9.74
CA THR A 169 3.91 3.70 10.43
C THR A 169 3.88 2.74 11.62
N GLU A 170 2.86 2.81 12.47
CA GLU A 170 2.75 1.95 13.65
C GLU A 170 2.61 0.47 13.29
N ILE A 171 1.78 0.15 12.30
CA ILE A 171 1.61 -1.22 11.82
C ILE A 171 2.92 -1.72 11.22
N LEU A 172 3.56 -0.92 10.37
CA LEU A 172 4.80 -1.29 9.71
C LEU A 172 5.93 -1.51 10.71
N ASP A 173 6.05 -0.67 11.75
CA ASP A 173 7.06 -0.81 12.80
C ASP A 173 6.90 -2.16 13.53
N LYS A 174 5.66 -2.52 13.91
CA LYS A 174 5.37 -3.80 14.58
C LYS A 174 5.61 -5.00 13.66
N CYS A 175 5.09 -4.97 12.43
CA CYS A 175 5.23 -6.07 11.48
C CYS A 175 6.69 -6.27 11.03
N SER A 176 7.44 -5.18 10.80
CA SER A 176 8.86 -5.24 10.45
C SER A 176 9.70 -5.77 11.61
N TYR A 177 9.41 -5.33 12.84
CA TYR A 177 10.05 -5.87 14.03
C TYR A 177 9.86 -7.39 14.14
N VAL A 178 8.64 -7.87 13.97
CA VAL A 178 8.34 -9.31 14.00
C VAL A 178 9.12 -10.06 12.91
N ALA A 179 9.11 -9.55 11.68
CA ALA A 179 9.85 -10.16 10.59
C ALA A 179 11.36 -10.22 10.88
N ASP A 180 11.93 -9.17 11.46
CA ASP A 180 13.36 -9.09 11.81
C ASP A 180 13.73 -10.02 12.97
N GLN A 181 12.88 -10.13 14.00
CA GLN A 181 13.07 -11.09 15.08
C GLN A 181 13.04 -12.53 14.56
N LEU A 182 12.12 -12.86 13.64
CA LEU A 182 12.11 -14.18 13.03
C LEU A 182 13.39 -14.47 12.22
N VAL A 183 13.98 -13.48 11.55
CA VAL A 183 15.29 -13.63 10.90
C VAL A 183 16.36 -13.95 11.94
N LEU A 184 16.40 -13.22 13.05
CA LEU A 184 17.34 -13.47 14.15
C LEU A 184 17.21 -14.89 14.70
N LEU A 185 15.98 -15.29 15.07
CA LEU A 185 15.67 -16.60 15.62
C LEU A 185 16.05 -17.74 14.66
N SER A 186 15.84 -17.55 13.36
CA SER A 186 16.19 -18.54 12.33
C SER A 186 17.68 -18.85 12.22
N LYS A 187 18.54 -17.95 12.70
CA LYS A 187 20.01 -18.04 12.63
C LYS A 187 20.64 -18.55 13.93
N LEU A 188 19.84 -18.80 14.97
CA LEU A 188 20.36 -19.23 16.27
C LEU A 188 20.93 -20.66 16.23
N PRO A 189 21.96 -20.97 17.05
CA PRO A 189 22.52 -22.32 17.13
C PRO A 189 21.50 -23.39 17.55
N VAL A 190 20.48 -23.03 18.33
CA VAL A 190 19.39 -23.94 18.73
C VAL A 190 18.59 -24.48 17.53
N MET A 191 18.54 -23.71 16.45
CA MET A 191 17.95 -24.11 15.17
C MET A 191 18.87 -25.01 14.35
N ASN A 192 20.09 -25.29 14.79
CA ASN A 192 21.02 -26.23 14.15
C ASN A 192 21.07 -27.55 14.93
N THR A 193 19.91 -28.08 15.29
CA THR A 193 19.80 -29.35 16.04
C THR A 193 19.02 -30.39 15.24
N GLY A 194 19.42 -31.65 15.35
CA GLY A 194 18.73 -32.77 14.70
C GLY A 194 18.58 -32.57 13.19
N ALA A 195 17.36 -32.74 12.68
CA ALA A 195 17.07 -32.63 11.25
C ALA A 195 17.26 -31.20 10.69
N PHE A 196 17.38 -30.18 11.55
CA PHE A 196 17.50 -28.79 11.14
C PHE A 196 18.97 -28.35 10.93
N GLU A 197 19.96 -29.20 11.23
CA GLU A 197 21.38 -28.88 11.01
C GLU A 197 21.66 -28.54 9.53
N GLU A 198 21.09 -29.31 8.61
CA GLU A 198 21.25 -29.11 7.16
C GLU A 198 20.33 -28.03 6.57
N PHE A 199 19.39 -27.51 7.37
CA PHE A 199 18.40 -26.55 6.88
C PHE A 199 19.02 -25.16 6.74
N ARG A 200 18.72 -24.50 5.64
CA ARG A 200 19.20 -23.15 5.35
C ARG A 200 18.44 -22.11 6.19
N PRO A 201 19.02 -20.92 6.46
CA PRO A 201 18.34 -19.87 7.21
C PRO A 201 16.98 -19.47 6.64
N ASN A 202 16.84 -19.37 5.31
CA ASN A 202 15.56 -19.04 4.66
C ASN A 202 14.48 -20.13 4.89
N GLN A 203 14.88 -21.39 5.00
CA GLN A 203 13.96 -22.50 5.29
C GLN A 203 13.52 -22.49 6.76
N LYS A 204 14.46 -22.27 7.68
CA LYS A 204 14.19 -22.10 9.12
C LYS A 204 13.28 -20.90 9.37
N TYR A 205 13.56 -19.78 8.70
CA TYR A 205 12.73 -18.58 8.71
C TYR A 205 11.31 -18.87 8.25
N ALA A 206 11.14 -19.54 7.10
CA ALA A 206 9.82 -19.86 6.57
C ALA A 206 9.01 -20.75 7.52
N LEU A 207 9.63 -21.74 8.16
CA LEU A 207 8.98 -22.60 9.15
C LEU A 207 8.55 -21.82 10.41
N LEU A 208 9.42 -20.94 10.92
CA LEU A 208 9.09 -20.06 12.04
C LEU A 208 7.95 -19.10 11.67
N ALA A 209 8.01 -18.46 10.51
CA ALA A 209 6.98 -17.55 10.02
C ALA A 209 5.63 -18.25 9.83
N LYS A 210 5.63 -19.46 9.26
CA LYS A 210 4.41 -20.28 9.14
C LYS A 210 3.81 -20.62 10.51
N SER A 211 4.66 -20.98 11.48
CA SER A 211 4.22 -21.28 12.86
C SER A 211 3.66 -20.03 13.55
N LEU A 212 4.31 -18.88 13.39
CA LEU A 212 3.83 -17.58 13.89
C LEU A 212 2.47 -17.22 13.28
N LEU A 213 2.32 -17.35 11.96
CA LEU A 213 1.06 -17.03 11.27
C LEU A 213 -0.10 -17.93 11.71
N GLN A 214 0.15 -19.21 11.95
CA GLN A 214 -0.85 -20.12 12.49
C GLN A 214 -1.31 -19.70 13.89
N LEU A 215 -0.36 -19.47 14.80
CA LEU A 215 -0.65 -18.99 16.15
C LEU A 215 -1.37 -17.64 16.14
N TYR A 216 -0.97 -16.75 15.24
CA TYR A 216 -1.60 -15.45 15.04
C TYR A 216 -3.06 -15.58 14.57
N GLN A 217 -3.34 -16.44 13.59
CA GLN A 217 -4.71 -16.69 13.13
C GLN A 217 -5.61 -17.24 14.25
N ASP A 218 -5.08 -18.11 15.11
CA ASP A 218 -5.80 -18.66 16.26
C ASP A 218 -6.04 -17.59 17.35
N THR A 219 -5.13 -16.63 17.50
CA THR A 219 -5.17 -15.62 18.58
C THR A 219 -5.97 -14.37 18.20
N ILE A 220 -5.86 -13.90 16.96
CA ILE A 220 -6.35 -12.57 16.56
C ILE A 220 -7.86 -12.40 16.75
N VAL A 221 -8.64 -13.46 16.53
CA VAL A 221 -10.10 -13.42 16.71
C VAL A 221 -10.45 -13.07 18.15
N SER A 222 -9.75 -13.69 19.12
CA SER A 222 -9.98 -13.43 20.54
C SER A 222 -9.51 -12.04 20.95
N HIS A 223 -8.35 -11.59 20.45
CA HIS A 223 -7.81 -10.25 20.72
C HIS A 223 -8.75 -9.14 20.25
N VAL A 224 -9.23 -9.26 19.01
CA VAL A 224 -10.17 -8.33 18.39
C VAL A 224 -11.49 -8.27 19.19
N GLN A 225 -12.00 -9.42 19.62
CA GLN A 225 -13.23 -9.49 20.42
C GLN A 225 -13.06 -8.81 21.78
N CYS A 226 -11.98 -9.11 22.51
CA CYS A 226 -11.69 -8.48 23.81
C CYS A 226 -11.63 -6.95 23.70
N LEU A 227 -10.92 -6.42 22.68
CA LEU A 227 -10.80 -4.98 22.50
C LEU A 227 -12.17 -4.31 22.23
N VAL A 228 -13.04 -4.98 21.47
CA VAL A 228 -14.39 -4.45 21.21
C VAL A 228 -15.26 -4.51 22.44
N ASP A 229 -15.19 -5.58 23.23
CA ASP A 229 -15.96 -5.72 24.47
C ASP A 229 -15.56 -4.65 25.50
N ASP A 230 -14.26 -4.36 25.61
CA ASP A 230 -13.73 -3.30 26.47
C ASP A 230 -14.26 -1.91 26.06
N LEU A 231 -14.20 -1.59 24.76
CA LEU A 231 -14.71 -0.33 24.22
C LEU A 231 -16.23 -0.20 24.34
N GLN A 232 -16.98 -1.29 24.11
CA GLN A 232 -18.43 -1.30 24.27
C GLN A 232 -18.83 -1.06 25.72
N SER A 233 -18.08 -1.63 26.68
CA SER A 233 -18.26 -1.40 28.11
C SER A 233 -17.97 0.05 28.52
N GLU A 234 -16.91 0.64 27.99
CA GLU A 234 -16.57 2.06 28.22
C GLU A 234 -17.64 3.01 27.67
N LEU A 235 -18.14 2.73 26.46
CA LEU A 235 -19.20 3.52 25.83
C LEU A 235 -20.52 3.44 26.58
N LEU A 236 -20.92 2.25 27.02
CA LEU A 236 -22.12 2.08 27.84
C LEU A 236 -22.02 2.91 29.12
N THR A 237 -20.86 2.89 29.77
CA THR A 237 -20.60 3.66 30.99
C THR A 237 -20.65 5.17 30.74
N THR A 238 -20.10 5.64 29.61
CA THR A 238 -19.98 7.06 29.28
C THR A 238 -21.27 7.66 28.72
N MET A 239 -21.99 6.92 27.86
CA MET A 239 -23.17 7.39 27.14
C MET A 239 -24.49 7.02 27.81
N GLY A 240 -24.49 6.02 28.70
CA GLY A 240 -25.69 5.54 29.40
C GLY A 240 -26.64 4.69 28.54
N TYR A 241 -26.24 4.31 27.33
CA TYR A 241 -26.99 3.39 26.46
C TYR A 241 -26.04 2.55 25.59
N GLU A 242 -26.54 1.40 25.12
CA GLU A 242 -25.77 0.48 24.28
C GLU A 242 -25.82 0.90 22.81
N LYS A 243 -24.65 1.10 22.20
CA LYS A 243 -24.48 1.22 20.74
C LYS A 243 -23.74 -0.03 20.26
N LEU A 244 -24.41 -0.84 19.45
CA LEU A 244 -23.80 -2.04 18.88
C LEU A 244 -22.71 -1.65 17.89
N LEU A 245 -21.46 -1.99 18.20
CA LEU A 245 -20.32 -1.85 17.31
C LEU A 245 -20.17 -3.10 16.47
N ARG A 246 -19.80 -2.95 15.19
CA ARG A 246 -19.59 -4.08 14.28
C ARG A 246 -18.15 -4.09 13.78
N ILE A 247 -17.56 -5.27 13.73
CA ILE A 247 -16.21 -5.46 13.19
C ILE A 247 -16.33 -5.89 11.74
N ASP A 248 -16.59 -4.90 10.88
CA ASP A 248 -16.53 -5.06 9.42
C ASP A 248 -15.48 -4.08 8.91
N THR A 249 -14.21 -4.54 8.93
CA THR A 249 -13.06 -3.68 8.65
C THR A 249 -12.05 -4.36 7.75
N LYS A 250 -11.36 -3.53 6.95
CA LYS A 250 -10.25 -3.96 6.11
C LYS A 250 -9.10 -4.48 6.97
N ARG A 251 -8.53 -5.60 6.55
CA ARG A 251 -7.46 -6.31 7.28
C ARG A 251 -6.07 -5.77 6.91
N TYR A 252 -5.85 -4.47 7.11
CA TYR A 252 -4.59 -3.80 6.72
C TYR A 252 -3.35 -4.36 7.43
N VAL A 253 -3.49 -4.72 8.70
CA VAL A 253 -2.41 -5.33 9.48
C VAL A 253 -1.97 -6.64 8.84
N ASP A 254 -2.92 -7.48 8.42
CA ASP A 254 -2.59 -8.73 7.74
C ASP A 254 -1.83 -8.45 6.46
N MET A 255 -2.33 -7.56 5.62
CA MET A 255 -1.66 -7.22 4.37
C MET A 255 -0.19 -6.78 4.59
N VAL A 256 0.07 -5.97 5.61
CA VAL A 256 1.43 -5.52 5.94
C VAL A 256 2.26 -6.66 6.53
N LEU A 257 1.71 -7.42 7.48
CA LEU A 257 2.38 -8.55 8.12
C LEU A 257 2.82 -9.59 7.10
N TYR A 258 1.90 -10.06 6.26
CA TYR A 258 2.18 -11.06 5.25
C TYR A 258 3.22 -10.58 4.23
N TYR A 259 3.12 -9.33 3.79
CA TYR A 259 4.11 -8.79 2.87
C TYR A 259 5.50 -8.65 3.51
N GLU A 260 5.63 -8.15 4.74
CA GLU A 260 6.94 -8.04 5.40
C GLU A 260 7.57 -9.42 5.64
N LEU A 261 6.77 -10.43 6.03
CA LEU A 261 7.26 -11.79 6.18
C LEU A 261 7.75 -12.38 4.84
N SER A 262 6.93 -12.27 3.79
CA SER A 262 7.29 -12.79 2.46
C SER A 262 8.47 -12.04 1.83
N LYS A 263 8.59 -10.73 2.10
CA LYS A 263 9.71 -9.90 1.66
C LYS A 263 11.02 -10.35 2.31
N ARG A 264 11.05 -10.55 3.63
CA ARG A 264 12.25 -11.07 4.32
C ARG A 264 12.61 -12.49 3.86
N ALA A 265 11.63 -13.36 3.62
CA ALA A 265 11.88 -14.68 3.05
C ALA A 265 12.58 -14.60 1.68
N ALA A 266 12.12 -13.68 0.82
CA ALA A 266 12.71 -13.46 -0.50
C ALA A 266 14.13 -12.86 -0.40
N GLU A 267 14.37 -11.92 0.51
CA GLU A 267 15.70 -11.35 0.78
C GLU A 267 16.70 -12.43 1.23
N LEU A 268 16.30 -13.30 2.17
CA LEU A 268 17.16 -14.42 2.62
C LEU A 268 17.46 -15.43 1.50
N GLU A 269 16.50 -15.70 0.60
CA GLU A 269 16.74 -16.56 -0.56
C GLU A 269 17.71 -15.91 -1.56
N MET A 270 17.62 -14.59 -1.76
CA MET A 270 18.54 -13.83 -2.60
C MET A 270 19.96 -13.80 -2.02
N GLU A 271 20.11 -13.56 -0.71
CA GLU A 271 21.41 -13.58 -0.02
C GLU A 271 22.14 -14.91 -0.21
N HIS A 272 21.39 -16.01 -0.24
CA HIS A 272 21.96 -17.35 -0.41
C HIS A 272 22.36 -17.66 -1.85
N THR A 273 21.52 -17.28 -2.82
CA THR A 273 21.67 -17.70 -4.23
C THR A 273 22.49 -16.73 -5.06
N GLY A 274 22.64 -15.48 -4.61
CA GLY A 274 23.32 -14.41 -5.35
C GLY A 274 22.58 -13.95 -6.61
N ILE A 275 21.42 -14.53 -6.91
CA ILE A 275 20.59 -14.22 -8.07
C ILE A 275 19.41 -13.39 -7.58
N LYS A 276 19.28 -12.17 -8.09
CA LYS A 276 18.00 -11.46 -8.06
C LYS A 276 17.08 -12.17 -9.01
N TYR A 277 16.31 -13.14 -8.51
CA TYR A 277 15.42 -13.94 -9.36
C TYR A 277 14.48 -13.00 -10.12
N GLU A 278 14.58 -12.98 -11.46
CA GLU A 278 13.44 -12.66 -12.33
C GLU A 278 12.44 -13.79 -12.15
N ARG A 279 11.63 -13.72 -11.10
CA ARG A 279 10.61 -14.74 -10.80
C ARG A 279 9.48 -14.62 -11.83
N GLU A 280 8.94 -15.75 -12.27
CA GLU A 280 7.61 -15.78 -12.93
C GLU A 280 6.51 -15.19 -12.02
N VAL A 281 6.74 -15.14 -10.69
CA VAL A 281 5.90 -14.45 -9.70
C VAL A 281 6.81 -13.66 -8.74
N GLU A 282 7.19 -12.44 -9.14
CA GLU A 282 7.81 -11.47 -8.22
C GLU A 282 6.78 -11.09 -7.14
N LEU A 283 7.20 -10.98 -5.87
CA LEU A 283 6.34 -10.46 -4.81
C LEU A 283 5.96 -9.02 -5.17
N LYS A 284 4.73 -8.82 -5.61
CA LYS A 284 4.23 -7.47 -5.89
C LYS A 284 4.11 -6.74 -4.56
N SER A 285 4.52 -5.48 -4.54
CA SER A 285 4.15 -4.62 -3.42
C SER A 285 2.62 -4.42 -3.37
N PRO A 286 2.03 -4.10 -2.21
CA PRO A 286 0.58 -3.91 -2.09
C PRO A 286 0.04 -2.93 -3.13
N ASN A 287 0.74 -1.80 -3.29
CA ASN A 287 0.43 -0.78 -4.28
C ASN A 287 0.49 -1.30 -5.74
N ALA A 288 1.48 -2.12 -6.09
CA ALA A 288 1.55 -2.71 -7.43
C ALA A 288 0.46 -3.76 -7.67
N PHE A 289 0.12 -4.54 -6.64
CA PHE A 289 -0.94 -5.54 -6.68
C PHE A 289 -2.30 -4.90 -6.97
N ILE A 290 -2.73 -3.94 -6.14
CA ILE A 290 -4.07 -3.35 -6.26
C ILE A 290 -4.29 -2.63 -7.59
N TYR A 291 -3.29 -1.91 -8.09
CA TYR A 291 -3.39 -1.27 -9.41
C TYR A 291 -3.46 -2.25 -10.56
N THR A 292 -2.76 -3.37 -10.48
CA THR A 292 -2.85 -4.42 -11.52
C THR A 292 -4.25 -5.05 -11.52
N ARG A 293 -4.81 -5.24 -10.32
CA ARG A 293 -6.09 -5.90 -10.11
C ARG A 293 -7.28 -5.03 -10.50
N LEU A 294 -7.38 -3.82 -9.95
CA LEU A 294 -8.53 -2.93 -10.15
C LEU A 294 -8.80 -2.61 -11.62
N HIS A 295 -7.77 -2.62 -12.46
CA HIS A 295 -7.91 -2.22 -13.85
C HIS A 295 -7.95 -3.40 -14.84
N GLY A 296 -7.94 -4.65 -14.37
CA GLY A 296 -8.07 -5.81 -15.25
C GLY A 296 -6.80 -6.15 -16.03
N GLY A 297 -5.64 -6.13 -15.36
CA GLY A 297 -4.38 -6.62 -15.92
C GLY A 297 -3.52 -5.58 -16.65
N TYR A 298 -3.85 -4.29 -16.55
CA TYR A 298 -2.94 -3.22 -16.99
C TYR A 298 -1.69 -3.20 -16.10
N LYS A 299 -0.59 -2.70 -16.66
CA LYS A 299 0.62 -2.47 -15.87
C LYS A 299 0.34 -1.43 -14.80
N ALA A 300 0.71 -1.72 -13.56
CA ALA A 300 0.57 -0.78 -12.45
C ALA A 300 1.23 0.59 -12.74
N SER A 301 2.27 0.63 -13.60
CA SER A 301 2.88 1.88 -14.07
C SER A 301 1.90 2.81 -14.80
N ASP A 302 1.03 2.24 -15.63
CA ASP A 302 0.12 2.98 -16.50
C ASP A 302 -1.02 3.56 -15.64
N ILE A 303 -1.50 2.77 -14.67
CA ILE A 303 -2.49 3.21 -13.68
C ILE A 303 -1.97 4.35 -12.83
N ARG A 304 -0.74 4.20 -12.32
CA ARG A 304 -0.04 5.25 -11.59
C ARG A 304 0.06 6.54 -12.40
N ALA A 305 0.44 6.44 -13.67
CA ALA A 305 0.54 7.61 -14.55
C ALA A 305 -0.82 8.32 -14.70
N THR A 306 -1.91 7.56 -14.79
CA THR A 306 -3.26 8.10 -14.88
C THR A 306 -3.69 8.84 -13.63
N TYR A 307 -3.50 8.26 -12.44
CA TYR A 307 -3.77 8.96 -11.19
C TYR A 307 -2.96 10.25 -11.05
N ARG A 308 -1.68 10.24 -11.47
CA ARG A 308 -0.84 11.45 -11.50
C ARG A 308 -1.40 12.51 -12.45
N TRP A 309 -1.83 12.13 -13.64
CA TRP A 309 -2.38 13.08 -14.61
C TRP A 309 -3.71 13.68 -14.16
N LEU A 310 -4.58 12.89 -13.53
CA LEU A 310 -5.81 13.37 -12.90
C LEU A 310 -5.50 14.40 -11.80
N PHE A 311 -4.54 14.09 -10.92
CA PHE A 311 -4.07 15.03 -9.90
C PHE A 311 -3.51 16.32 -10.52
N ILE A 312 -2.63 16.22 -11.52
CA ILE A 312 -2.04 17.37 -12.23
C ILE A 312 -3.14 18.26 -12.80
N LYS A 313 -4.17 17.67 -13.42
CA LYS A 313 -5.26 18.42 -14.04
C LYS A 313 -6.12 19.14 -12.99
N ALA A 314 -6.43 18.49 -11.86
CA ALA A 314 -7.14 19.10 -10.74
C ALA A 314 -6.34 20.24 -10.08
N TRP A 315 -5.04 20.02 -9.86
CA TRP A 315 -4.15 21.04 -9.35
C TRP A 315 -4.08 22.26 -10.28
N LEU A 316 -3.90 22.01 -11.59
CA LEU A 316 -3.80 23.04 -12.59
C LEU A 316 -5.09 23.84 -12.74
N TYR A 317 -6.25 23.18 -12.67
CA TYR A 317 -7.55 23.84 -12.61
C TYR A 317 -7.59 24.87 -11.46
N SER A 318 -7.26 24.44 -10.23
CA SER A 318 -7.27 25.33 -9.06
C SER A 318 -6.27 26.48 -9.20
N TRP A 319 -5.06 26.19 -9.66
CA TRP A 319 -4.00 27.19 -9.81
C TRP A 319 -4.32 28.26 -10.86
N LEU A 320 -4.93 27.87 -11.99
CA LEU A 320 -5.32 28.80 -13.06
C LEU A 320 -6.45 29.77 -12.66
N LYS A 321 -7.26 29.44 -11.64
CA LYS A 321 -8.29 30.36 -11.12
C LYS A 321 -7.68 31.62 -10.51
N VAL A 322 -6.45 31.53 -9.99
CA VAL A 322 -5.74 32.65 -9.38
C VAL A 322 -4.53 33.10 -10.21
N ASN A 323 -4.11 32.33 -11.21
CA ASN A 323 -3.02 32.67 -12.14
C ASN A 323 -3.48 32.60 -13.60
N ALA A 324 -3.92 33.73 -14.15
CA ALA A 324 -4.34 33.82 -15.55
C ALA A 324 -3.15 33.84 -16.52
N VAL A 325 -2.62 32.66 -16.86
CA VAL A 325 -1.43 32.52 -17.71
C VAL A 325 -1.66 31.63 -18.93
N SER A 326 -0.71 31.61 -19.86
CA SER A 326 -0.71 30.68 -21.00
C SER A 326 -0.35 29.25 -20.58
N ALA A 327 -0.79 28.24 -21.37
CA ALA A 327 -0.45 26.84 -21.15
C ALA A 327 1.07 26.60 -21.05
N ASN A 328 1.86 27.30 -21.87
CA ASN A 328 3.32 27.21 -21.84
C ASN A 328 3.92 27.74 -20.52
N LYS A 329 3.33 28.79 -19.94
CA LYS A 329 3.79 29.35 -18.68
C LYS A 329 3.39 28.48 -17.50
N ALA A 330 2.17 27.93 -17.51
CA ALA A 330 1.77 26.91 -16.54
C ALA A 330 2.67 25.67 -16.60
N ALA A 331 3.01 25.21 -17.81
CA ALA A 331 3.91 24.07 -18.01
C ALA A 331 5.32 24.37 -17.48
N GLU A 332 5.81 25.60 -17.64
CA GLU A 332 7.10 26.03 -17.08
C GLU A 332 7.12 25.95 -15.55
N GLU A 333 6.05 26.45 -14.91
CA GLU A 333 5.92 26.45 -13.45
C GLU A 333 5.90 25.03 -12.89
N MET A 334 5.08 24.16 -13.50
CA MET A 334 4.98 22.77 -13.08
C MET A 334 6.25 21.97 -13.37
N ALA A 335 6.95 22.23 -14.48
CA ALA A 335 8.17 21.51 -14.84
C ALA A 335 9.30 21.65 -13.82
N LYS A 336 9.36 22.80 -13.14
CA LYS A 336 10.34 23.12 -12.09
C LYS A 336 10.01 22.48 -10.75
N ASN A 337 8.78 22.00 -10.56
CA ASN A 337 8.36 21.40 -9.31
C ASN A 337 8.42 19.87 -9.41
N ASP A 338 9.46 19.30 -8.79
CA ASP A 338 9.70 17.85 -8.79
C ASP A 338 8.56 17.02 -8.20
N ARG A 339 7.70 17.63 -7.36
CA ARG A 339 6.52 16.94 -6.83
C ARG A 339 5.72 16.35 -7.98
N PHE A 340 5.32 17.08 -9.02
CA PHE A 340 4.48 16.51 -10.10
C PHE A 340 5.03 15.26 -10.81
N PHE A 341 6.32 14.98 -10.67
CA PHE A 341 7.00 13.85 -11.28
C PHE A 341 7.43 12.80 -10.26
N TYR A 342 6.72 12.69 -9.13
CA TYR A 342 6.95 11.95 -7.88
C TYR A 342 7.96 10.79 -7.84
N LEU A 343 8.11 9.99 -8.90
CA LEU A 343 9.02 8.82 -8.95
C LEU A 343 9.80 8.69 -10.26
N ASP A 344 9.77 9.75 -11.03
CA ASP A 344 10.54 9.94 -12.22
C ASP A 344 11.23 11.30 -12.00
N LYS A 345 12.43 11.27 -11.43
CA LYS A 345 13.50 11.91 -12.20
C LYS A 345 13.43 11.20 -13.54
N VAL A 346 12.56 11.64 -14.47
CA VAL A 346 12.20 10.92 -15.70
C VAL A 346 13.49 10.37 -16.23
N SER A 347 13.70 9.06 -16.03
CA SER A 347 15.03 8.45 -15.88
C SER A 347 16.06 9.32 -16.59
N ARG A 348 16.76 10.19 -15.85
CA ARG A 348 17.52 11.31 -16.47
C ARG A 348 18.22 10.73 -17.67
N LYS A 349 17.97 11.29 -18.85
CA LYS A 349 18.42 10.62 -20.07
C LYS A 349 19.93 10.50 -19.98
N VAL A 350 20.40 9.26 -20.07
CA VAL A 350 21.83 8.99 -20.19
C VAL A 350 22.11 8.95 -21.68
N GLY A 351 22.92 9.90 -22.15
CA GLY A 351 23.40 9.92 -23.52
C GLY A 351 24.20 8.66 -23.83
N LYS A 352 24.41 8.39 -25.13
CA LYS A 352 25.23 7.24 -25.58
C LYS A 352 26.69 7.33 -25.10
N ASP A 353 27.12 8.53 -24.74
CA ASP A 353 28.40 8.91 -24.15
C ASP A 353 28.43 8.75 -22.61
N GLY A 354 27.35 8.28 -22.00
CA GLY A 354 27.24 8.12 -20.55
C GLY A 354 26.94 9.43 -19.81
N VAL A 355 26.78 10.55 -20.51
CA VAL A 355 26.50 11.85 -19.89
C VAL A 355 25.04 11.89 -19.46
N VAL A 356 24.82 12.23 -18.19
CA VAL A 356 23.50 12.36 -17.60
C VAL A 356 22.94 13.76 -17.91
N GLU A 357 21.72 13.81 -18.41
CA GLU A 357 20.94 15.05 -18.65
C GLU A 357 21.07 16.05 -17.48
N SER A 358 21.29 17.31 -17.81
CA SER A 358 21.30 18.43 -16.85
C SER A 358 19.89 18.76 -16.34
N ASP A 359 19.79 19.52 -15.27
CA ASP A 359 18.49 19.93 -14.72
C ASP A 359 17.71 20.82 -15.70
N ASP A 360 18.38 21.75 -16.39
CA ASP A 360 17.75 22.61 -17.39
C ASP A 360 17.19 21.81 -18.58
N GLU A 361 17.92 20.81 -19.06
CA GLU A 361 17.46 19.92 -20.13
C GLU A 361 16.25 19.08 -19.68
N CYS A 362 16.29 18.57 -18.45
CA CYS A 362 15.18 17.84 -17.85
C CYS A 362 13.93 18.72 -17.73
N TYR A 363 14.06 19.95 -17.22
CA TYR A 363 12.95 20.90 -17.10
C TYR A 363 12.39 21.31 -18.45
N ALA A 364 13.23 21.60 -19.44
CA ALA A 364 12.77 21.91 -20.79
C ALA A 364 11.99 20.75 -21.42
N ARG A 365 12.45 19.51 -21.22
CA ARG A 365 11.76 18.31 -21.68
C ARG A 365 10.41 18.10 -20.99
N ARG A 366 10.36 18.27 -19.67
CA ARG A 366 9.11 18.22 -18.87
C ARG A 366 8.12 19.29 -19.31
N GLN A 367 8.57 20.53 -19.49
CA GLN A 367 7.75 21.64 -19.98
C GLN A 367 7.15 21.30 -21.35
N LYS A 368 7.95 20.77 -22.27
CA LYS A 368 7.47 20.37 -23.61
C LYS A 368 6.41 19.28 -23.52
N GLN A 369 6.61 18.28 -22.67
CA GLN A 369 5.63 17.20 -22.44
C GLN A 369 4.32 17.76 -21.86
N LEU A 370 4.39 18.56 -20.80
CA LEU A 370 3.23 19.19 -20.17
C LEU A 370 2.47 20.07 -21.16
N ASN A 371 3.15 20.94 -21.89
CA ASN A 371 2.51 21.84 -22.86
C ASN A 371 1.86 21.07 -24.02
N SER A 372 2.44 19.94 -24.43
CA SER A 372 1.83 19.02 -25.39
C SER A 372 0.52 18.44 -24.83
N GLU A 373 0.52 17.92 -23.60
CA GLU A 373 -0.69 17.36 -22.97
C GLU A 373 -1.77 18.43 -22.73
N PHE A 374 -1.41 19.62 -22.24
CA PHE A 374 -2.37 20.72 -22.05
C PHE A 374 -3.03 21.14 -23.37
N SER A 375 -2.26 21.11 -24.46
CA SER A 375 -2.79 21.37 -25.79
C SER A 375 -3.78 20.30 -26.26
N LYS A 376 -3.58 19.04 -25.87
CA LYS A 376 -4.53 17.95 -26.14
C LYS A 376 -5.80 18.12 -25.31
N TRP A 377 -5.67 18.42 -24.02
CA TRP A 377 -6.83 18.67 -23.13
C TRP A 377 -7.69 19.81 -23.65
N LYS A 378 -7.07 20.92 -24.05
CA LYS A 378 -7.77 22.08 -24.60
C LYS A 378 -8.58 21.76 -25.87
N LYS A 379 -8.08 20.85 -26.70
CA LYS A 379 -8.67 20.50 -28.00
C LYS A 379 -9.70 19.39 -27.89
N TYR A 380 -9.75 18.69 -26.77
CA TYR A 380 -10.65 17.55 -26.60
C TYR A 380 -12.06 18.03 -26.26
N ASP A 381 -13.01 17.64 -27.11
CA ASP A 381 -14.44 17.94 -27.02
C ASP A 381 -15.28 16.64 -26.92
N GLY A 382 -14.62 15.51 -26.65
CA GLY A 382 -15.26 14.21 -26.62
C GLY A 382 -16.32 14.07 -25.52
N PRO A 383 -17.26 13.12 -25.66
CA PRO A 383 -18.36 12.92 -24.72
C PRO A 383 -17.94 12.21 -23.44
N PHE A 384 -16.65 12.04 -23.17
CA PHE A 384 -16.13 11.28 -22.04
C PHE A 384 -14.90 11.99 -21.45
N ALA A 385 -14.15 11.36 -20.55
CA ALA A 385 -13.06 11.96 -19.79
C ALA A 385 -11.68 11.66 -20.41
N TYR A 386 -10.97 12.69 -20.89
CA TYR A 386 -9.76 12.54 -21.73
C TYR A 386 -8.69 11.60 -21.14
N ILE A 387 -8.40 11.72 -19.85
CA ILE A 387 -7.33 10.95 -19.19
C ILE A 387 -7.84 9.54 -18.83
N SER A 388 -9.09 9.44 -18.40
CA SER A 388 -9.62 8.26 -17.72
C SER A 388 -10.35 7.26 -18.64
N ASP A 389 -10.71 7.65 -19.87
CA ASP A 389 -11.56 6.84 -20.76
C ASP A 389 -10.98 5.50 -21.19
N SER A 390 -9.66 5.37 -21.27
CA SER A 390 -9.02 4.10 -21.64
C SER A 390 -8.90 3.11 -20.48
N LEU A 391 -9.04 3.60 -19.24
CA LEU A 391 -8.68 2.87 -18.01
C LEU A 391 -9.84 2.60 -17.07
N PHE A 392 -10.84 3.49 -17.01
CA PHE A 392 -11.99 3.35 -16.12
C PHE A 392 -13.28 2.94 -16.84
N SER A 393 -13.36 3.08 -18.18
CA SER A 393 -14.52 2.63 -18.97
C SER A 393 -14.73 1.11 -18.91
N LYS A 394 -13.65 0.33 -18.79
CA LYS A 394 -13.73 -1.13 -18.61
C LYS A 394 -14.09 -1.55 -17.18
N ILE A 395 -13.67 -0.77 -16.17
CA ILE A 395 -14.07 -0.98 -14.77
C ILE A 395 -15.58 -0.75 -14.63
N ARG A 396 -16.11 0.31 -15.26
CA ARG A 396 -17.56 0.55 -15.27
C ARG A 396 -18.32 -0.61 -15.90
N ASN A 397 -17.83 -1.15 -17.02
CA ASN A 397 -18.42 -2.34 -17.65
C ASN A 397 -18.30 -3.62 -16.80
N ALA A 398 -17.23 -3.77 -16.00
CA ALA A 398 -17.06 -4.91 -15.11
C ALA A 398 -17.95 -4.80 -13.86
N TYR A 399 -18.10 -3.60 -13.30
CA TYR A 399 -19.00 -3.29 -12.19
C TYR A 399 -20.48 -3.36 -12.60
N GLU A 400 -20.85 -2.87 -13.78
CA GLU A 400 -22.20 -3.02 -14.33
C GLU A 400 -22.54 -4.49 -14.61
N LYS A 401 -21.57 -5.30 -15.05
CA LYS A 401 -21.75 -6.75 -15.20
C LYS A 401 -21.91 -7.47 -13.86
N SER A 402 -21.16 -7.10 -12.81
CA SER A 402 -21.29 -7.72 -11.49
C SER A 402 -22.59 -7.32 -10.78
N GLN A 403 -23.11 -6.12 -11.04
CA GLN A 403 -24.43 -5.66 -10.60
C GLN A 403 -25.59 -6.35 -11.35
N GLN A 404 -25.39 -6.74 -12.61
CA GLN A 404 -26.37 -7.50 -13.41
C GLN A 404 -26.33 -9.02 -13.16
N SER A 405 -25.35 -9.50 -12.40
CA SER A 405 -25.17 -10.93 -12.06
C SER A 405 -25.65 -11.27 -10.63
N LYS A 406 -26.28 -10.31 -9.95
CA LYS A 406 -27.09 -10.51 -8.74
C LYS A 406 -28.56 -10.32 -9.12
#